data_AF-I4EKU1-F1
#
_entry.id   AF-I4EKU1-F1
#
_cell.length_a   1.000
_cell.length_b   1.000
_cell.length_c   1.000
_cell.angle_alpha   90.00
_cell.angle_beta   90.00
_cell.angle_gamma   90.00
#
_symmetry.space_group_name_H-M   'P 1'
#
loop_
_entity.id
_entity.type
_entity.pdbx_description
1 polymer ?
#
loop_
_entity_poly.entity_id
_entity_poly.type
_entity_poly.pdbx_seq_one_letter_code
_entity_poly.pdbx_strand_id
1 'polypeptide(L)'
;MSGTQVSVHGYWKNKSGAGTCPSKATVTVYLQAWYCYDYPYSCYWATLTVDQEDVYAGGGSANRAAARWNCANNNTVGWRGYVDVDLIGWSDPAGYTYSDIVNLPCSPA
;
A
#
# COMPACT_ATOMS: atom_id res chain seq x y z
N MET A 1 2.14 -16.72 20.45
CA MET A 1 1.06 -16.22 19.58
C MET A 1 1.56 -16.25 18.15
N SER A 2 0.99 -17.06 17.26
CA SER A 2 1.22 -16.88 15.82
C SER A 2 0.35 -15.72 15.38
N GLY A 3 0.90 -14.51 15.43
CA GLY A 3 0.14 -13.31 15.03
C GLY A 3 -0.29 -13.44 13.57
N THR A 4 -1.56 -13.17 13.29
CA THR A 4 -2.00 -12.86 11.93
C THR A 4 -1.30 -11.55 11.52
N GLN A 5 -0.93 -11.44 10.25
CA GLN A 5 -0.31 -10.24 9.68
C GLN A 5 -1.08 -9.87 8.42
N VAL A 6 -1.26 -8.58 8.19
CA VAL A 6 -1.77 -8.04 6.92
C VAL A 6 -0.63 -7.33 6.21
N SER A 7 -0.56 -7.52 4.90
CA SER A 7 0.39 -6.84 4.04
C SER A 7 -0.28 -6.35 2.77
N VAL A 8 0.20 -5.23 2.26
CA VAL A 8 -0.11 -4.73 0.93
C VAL A 8 1.17 -4.64 0.13
N HIS A 9 1.06 -4.90 -1.17
CA HIS A 9 2.17 -4.85 -2.10
C HIS A 9 1.87 -3.85 -3.21
N GLY A 10 2.83 -2.99 -3.49
CA GLY A 10 2.75 -2.02 -4.57
C GLY A 10 3.89 -2.20 -5.55
N TYR A 11 3.60 -1.97 -6.82
CA TYR A 11 4.57 -2.04 -7.90
C TYR A 11 4.11 -1.11 -9.03
N TRP A 12 5.03 -0.79 -9.93
CA TRP A 12 4.72 0.03 -11.10
C TRP A 12 4.87 -0.78 -12.39
N LYS A 13 4.17 -0.35 -13.43
CA LYS A 13 4.29 -0.92 -14.78
C LYS A 13 4.66 0.20 -15.74
N ASN A 14 5.67 -0.04 -16.56
CA ASN A 14 5.93 0.82 -17.70
C ASN A 14 4.82 0.58 -18.75
N LYS A 15 3.97 1.59 -18.98
CA LYS A 15 2.94 1.60 -20.03
C LYS A 15 3.37 2.35 -21.29
N SER A 16 4.56 2.96 -21.30
CA SER A 16 5.04 3.67 -22.48
C SER A 16 5.40 2.66 -23.57
N GLY A 17 4.74 2.76 -24.73
CA GLY A 17 5.24 2.17 -25.98
C GLY A 17 6.46 2.92 -26.55
N ALA A 18 6.78 4.08 -25.95
CA ALA A 18 7.81 5.02 -26.37
C ALA A 18 8.99 5.07 -25.37
N GLY A 19 9.54 3.92 -24.99
CA GLY A 19 10.94 3.72 -24.56
C GLY A 19 11.61 4.65 -23.53
N THR A 20 10.90 5.50 -22.78
CA THR A 20 11.52 6.61 -22.01
C THR A 20 11.04 6.70 -20.56
N CYS A 21 10.78 5.56 -19.91
CA CYS A 21 10.71 5.55 -18.44
C CYS A 21 12.09 5.26 -17.85
N PRO A 22 12.39 5.73 -16.63
CA PRO A 22 13.59 5.31 -15.92
C PRO A 22 13.57 3.78 -15.70
N SER A 23 14.74 3.19 -15.45
CA SER A 23 14.82 1.74 -15.18
C SER A 23 14.15 1.36 -13.86
N LYS A 24 14.12 2.29 -12.90
CA LYS A 24 13.50 2.14 -11.58
C LYS A 24 12.58 3.31 -11.27
N ALA A 25 11.64 3.05 -10.37
CA ALA A 25 10.85 4.07 -9.71
C ALA A 25 10.85 3.79 -8.21
N THR A 26 10.75 4.84 -7.41
CA THR A 26 10.47 4.71 -5.98
C THR A 26 8.99 4.40 -5.83
N VAL A 27 8.70 3.20 -5.34
CA VAL A 27 7.32 2.78 -5.09
C VAL A 27 7.06 2.88 -3.61
N THR A 28 6.14 3.75 -3.22
CA THR A 28 5.72 3.94 -1.84
C THR A 28 4.35 3.32 -1.62
N VAL A 29 4.23 2.46 -0.62
CA VAL A 29 3.02 1.69 -0.35
C VAL A 29 2.51 2.03 1.03
N TYR A 30 1.23 2.37 1.10
CA TYR A 30 0.54 2.77 2.32
C TYR A 30 -0.49 1.71 2.68
N LEU A 31 -0.37 1.13 3.87
CA LEU A 31 -1.35 0.18 4.41
C LEU A 31 -2.34 0.92 5.31
N GLN A 32 -3.64 0.82 5.00
CA GLN A 32 -4.70 1.47 5.75
C GLN A 32 -5.70 0.47 6.33
N ALA A 33 -6.17 0.75 7.53
CA ALA A 33 -7.32 0.08 8.15
C ALA A 33 -8.48 1.06 8.35
N TRP A 34 -9.70 0.54 8.28
CA TRP A 34 -10.89 1.31 8.61
C TRP A 34 -11.01 1.44 10.14
N TYR A 35 -11.07 2.68 10.62
CA TYR A 35 -11.16 2.99 12.04
C TYR A 35 -12.36 3.90 12.29
N CYS A 36 -13.08 3.66 13.39
CA CYS A 36 -14.20 4.49 13.84
C CYS A 36 -13.93 4.99 15.25
N TYR A 37 -14.16 6.29 15.50
CA TYR A 37 -14.15 6.89 16.83
C TYR A 37 -15.56 6.96 17.38
N ASP A 38 -15.70 6.79 18.70
CA ASP A 38 -17.00 6.92 19.38
C ASP A 38 -17.44 8.38 19.51
N TYR A 39 -16.51 9.33 19.62
CA TYR A 39 -16.81 10.76 19.71
C TYR A 39 -15.70 11.64 19.09
N PRO A 40 -16.02 12.52 18.11
CA PRO A 40 -17.27 12.53 17.35
C PRO A 40 -17.40 11.23 16.53
N TYR A 41 -18.62 10.69 16.40
CA TYR A 41 -18.85 9.48 15.62
C TYR A 41 -18.42 9.69 14.17
N SER A 42 -17.25 9.18 13.84
CA SER A 42 -16.61 9.38 12.55
C SER A 42 -15.72 8.19 12.26
N CYS A 43 -15.76 7.75 11.01
CA CYS A 43 -14.92 6.67 10.55
C CYS A 43 -14.07 7.14 9.38
N TYR A 44 -12.83 6.67 9.33
CA TYR A 44 -11.92 6.99 8.24
C TYR A 44 -10.91 5.86 8.02
N TRP A 45 -10.20 5.96 6.91
CA TRP A 45 -9.08 5.08 6.59
C TRP A 45 -7.80 5.61 7.22
N ALA A 46 -7.33 4.96 8.26
CA ALA A 46 -6.11 5.31 8.95
C ALA A 46 -4.91 4.60 8.32
N THR A 47 -3.89 5.34 7.86
CA THR A 47 -2.61 4.76 7.47
C THR A 47 -1.87 4.30 8.71
N LEU A 48 -1.60 3.00 8.79
CA LEU A 48 -0.90 2.40 9.95
C LEU A 48 0.60 2.27 9.71
N THR A 49 0.98 1.96 8.47
CA THR A 49 2.37 1.79 8.08
C THR A 49 2.57 2.15 6.62
N VAL A 50 3.78 2.59 6.32
CA VAL A 50 4.25 2.99 5.00
C VAL A 50 5.61 2.34 4.80
N ASP A 51 5.83 1.82 3.60
CA ASP A 51 7.13 1.31 3.19
C ASP A 51 7.41 1.70 1.74
N GLN A 52 8.70 1.86 1.38
CA GLN A 52 9.10 2.29 0.05
C GLN A 52 10.32 1.53 -0.45
N GLU A 53 10.39 1.33 -1.77
CA GLU A 53 11.54 0.68 -2.39
C GLU A 53 11.76 1.14 -3.84
N ASP A 54 13.03 1.26 -4.22
CA ASP A 54 13.45 1.56 -5.59
C ASP A 54 13.51 0.29 -6.43
N VAL A 55 12.43 0.03 -7.16
CA VAL A 55 12.20 -1.23 -7.85
C VAL A 55 12.12 -1.06 -9.36
N TYR A 56 12.51 -2.12 -10.09
CA TYR A 56 12.23 -2.22 -11.52
C TYR A 56 10.73 -2.37 -11.78
N ALA A 57 10.29 -2.06 -12.99
CA ALA A 57 8.89 -2.28 -13.36
C ALA A 57 8.50 -3.78 -13.30
N GLY A 58 7.27 -4.04 -12.86
CA GLY A 58 6.66 -5.38 -12.85
C GLY A 58 6.24 -5.86 -11.45
N GLY A 59 5.30 -6.81 -11.38
CA GLY A 59 4.70 -7.27 -10.12
C GLY A 59 5.42 -8.42 -9.41
N GLY A 60 6.63 -8.78 -9.86
CA GLY A 60 7.43 -9.86 -9.25
C GLY A 60 7.83 -9.53 -7.81
N SER A 61 8.13 -10.55 -7.00
CA SER A 61 8.45 -10.36 -5.58
C SER A 61 9.69 -9.48 -5.32
N ALA A 62 10.62 -9.42 -6.27
CA ALA A 62 11.81 -8.56 -6.23
C ALA A 62 11.58 -7.15 -6.80
N ASN A 63 10.37 -6.86 -7.31
CA ASN A 63 10.03 -5.63 -8.02
C ASN A 63 8.86 -4.87 -7.36
N ARG A 64 8.71 -5.01 -6.04
CA ARG A 64 7.58 -4.44 -5.30
C ARG A 64 7.99 -4.04 -3.88
N ALA A 65 7.45 -2.92 -3.40
CA ALA A 65 7.49 -2.56 -1.99
C ALA A 65 6.37 -3.27 -1.22
N ALA A 66 6.52 -3.42 0.10
CA ALA A 66 5.59 -4.19 0.93
C ALA A 66 5.44 -3.62 2.35
N ALA A 67 4.35 -2.88 2.58
CA ALA A 67 3.98 -2.43 3.91
C ALA A 67 3.22 -3.53 4.68
N ARG A 68 3.60 -3.79 5.93
CA ARG A 68 3.03 -4.89 6.76
C ARG A 68 2.68 -4.45 8.17
N TRP A 69 1.57 -4.97 8.69
CA TRP A 69 1.11 -4.70 10.05
C TRP A 69 0.67 -5.97 10.78
N ASN A 70 1.09 -6.11 12.03
CA ASN A 70 0.71 -7.23 12.89
C ASN A 70 -0.65 -6.97 13.55
N CYS A 71 -1.53 -7.95 13.50
CA CYS A 71 -2.85 -7.83 14.11
C CYS A 71 -2.76 -7.95 15.64
N ALA A 72 -3.51 -7.11 16.35
CA ALA A 72 -3.64 -7.18 17.80
C ALA A 72 -4.67 -8.24 18.23
N ASN A 73 -5.73 -8.41 17.44
CA ASN A 73 -6.79 -9.39 17.65
C ASN A 73 -7.43 -9.80 16.30
N ASN A 74 -8.43 -10.68 16.36
CA ASN A 74 -9.11 -11.26 15.19
C ASN A 74 -10.44 -10.59 14.83
N ASN A 75 -10.75 -9.40 15.38
CA ASN A 75 -11.93 -8.65 14.96
C ASN A 75 -11.82 -8.30 13.47
N THR A 76 -12.94 -8.42 12.76
CA THR A 76 -12.99 -8.08 11.34
C THR A 76 -13.02 -6.58 11.15
N VAL A 77 -12.04 -6.04 10.42
CA VAL A 77 -12.02 -4.65 9.98
C VAL A 77 -11.72 -4.57 8.48
N GLY A 78 -12.09 -3.45 7.87
CA GLY A 78 -11.76 -3.15 6.49
C GLY A 78 -10.29 -2.79 6.35
N TRP A 79 -9.65 -3.31 5.31
CA TRP A 79 -8.28 -3.01 4.92
C TRP A 79 -8.26 -2.53 3.47
N ARG A 80 -7.39 -1.57 3.19
CA ARG A 80 -6.99 -1.19 1.83
C ARG A 80 -5.54 -0.75 1.84
N GLY A 81 -4.95 -0.61 0.67
CA GLY A 81 -3.76 0.21 0.55
C GLY A 81 -3.85 1.14 -0.64
N TYR A 82 -2.85 2.00 -0.73
CA TYR A 82 -2.61 2.75 -1.95
C TYR A 82 -1.13 2.84 -2.23
N VAL A 83 -0.84 3.09 -3.50
CA VAL A 83 0.51 3.18 -4.03
C VAL A 83 0.72 4.56 -4.62
N ASP A 84 1.87 5.12 -4.31
CA ASP A 84 2.45 6.29 -4.95
C ASP A 84 3.72 5.87 -5.69
N VAL A 85 3.97 6.47 -6.85
CA VAL A 85 5.08 6.08 -7.73
C VAL A 85 5.82 7.33 -8.19
N ASP A 86 7.06 7.44 -7.71
CA ASP A 86 7.96 8.52 -8.11
C ASP A 86 8.98 8.00 -9.13
N LEU A 87 8.95 8.55 -10.34
CA LEU A 87 9.87 8.23 -11.42
C LEU A 87 11.19 8.97 -11.20
N ILE A 88 12.24 8.23 -10.83
CA ILE A 88 13.53 8.81 -10.44
C ILE A 88 14.13 9.66 -11.58
N GLY A 89 14.21 10.97 -11.37
CA GLY A 89 14.77 11.92 -12.34
C GLY A 89 13.81 12.31 -13.48
N TRP A 90 12.51 12.01 -13.34
CA TRP A 90 11.45 12.30 -14.32
C TRP A 90 10.27 13.00 -13.63
N SER A 91 9.31 13.48 -14.43
CA SER A 91 8.04 13.97 -13.89
C SER A 91 7.16 12.79 -13.49
N ASP A 92 6.61 12.85 -12.29
CA ASP A 92 5.77 11.78 -11.75
C ASP A 92 4.36 11.79 -12.36
N PRO A 93 3.75 10.61 -12.52
CA PRO A 93 2.32 10.53 -12.80
C PRO A 93 1.52 11.11 -11.62
N ALA A 94 0.51 11.92 -11.90
CA ALA A 94 -0.33 12.47 -10.85
C ALA A 94 -1.26 11.39 -10.22
N GLY A 95 -1.38 11.44 -8.90
CA GLY A 95 -2.40 10.71 -8.13
C GLY A 95 -1.94 9.38 -7.56
N TYR A 96 -2.86 8.70 -6.88
CA TYR A 96 -2.61 7.43 -6.18
C TYR A 96 -3.45 6.32 -6.77
N THR A 97 -2.92 5.10 -6.72
CA THR A 97 -3.70 3.90 -7.06
C THR A 97 -4.09 3.17 -5.78
N TYR A 98 -5.38 3.05 -5.52
CA TYR A 98 -5.91 2.28 -4.39
C TYR A 98 -6.11 0.81 -4.76
N SER A 99 -5.90 -0.08 -3.80
CA SER A 99 -6.36 -1.47 -3.90
C SER A 99 -7.88 -1.55 -3.70
N ASP A 100 -8.44 -2.71 -4.03
CA ASP A 100 -9.76 -3.08 -3.53
C ASP A 100 -9.76 -3.08 -1.99
N ILE A 101 -10.93 -2.83 -1.41
CA ILE A 101 -11.16 -2.96 0.03
C ILE A 101 -11.43 -4.43 0.36
N VAL A 102 -10.75 -4.96 1.36
CA VAL A 102 -10.93 -6.33 1.85
C VAL A 102 -11.21 -6.34 3.35
N ASN A 103 -12.19 -7.14 3.78
CA ASN A 103 -12.48 -7.34 5.20
C ASN A 103 -11.72 -8.55 5.70
N LEU A 104 -10.87 -8.37 6.72
CA LEU A 104 -10.02 -9.43 7.25
C LEU A 104 -10.19 -9.54 8.77
N PRO A 105 -10.19 -10.75 9.35
CA PRO A 105 -10.21 -10.97 10.81
C PRO A 105 -8.82 -10.65 11.41
N CYS A 106 -8.45 -9.39 11.33
CA CYS A 106 -7.19 -8.82 11.73
C CYS A 106 -7.41 -7.36 12.10
N SER A 107 -7.56 -7.05 13.38
CA SER A 107 -7.68 -5.67 13.84
C SER A 107 -6.32 -5.11 14.25
N PRO A 108 -6.01 -3.85 13.91
CA PRO A 108 -4.97 -3.08 14.58
C PRO A 108 -5.25 -2.95 16.08
N ALA A 109 -4.20 -2.65 16.85
CA ALA A 109 -4.30 -2.32 18.27
C ALA A 109 -4.99 -0.96 18.47
#